data_AF-A0A7X6UUJ8-F1
#
_entry.id   AF-A0A7X6UUJ8-F1
#
_cell.length_a   1.000
_cell.length_b   1.000
_cell.length_c   1.000
_cell.angle_alpha   90.00
_cell.angle_beta   90.00
_cell.angle_gamma   90.00
#
_symmetry.space_group_name_H-M   'P 1'
#
loop_
_entity.id
_entity.type
_entity.pdbx_description
1 polymer ?
#
loop_
_entity_poly.entity_id
_entity_poly.type
_entity_poly.pdbx_seq_one_letter_code
_entity_poly.pdbx_strand_id
1 'polypeptide(L)'
;MIQLNLFKEPGPLVPKISAPKIKRNSNLRGIRMLLGLALLLAASFLYFSIYGVPVMVANYMPNVMLKHFVVQTPPKQDVKTVQDVKEVTSVEVTTIKPAVVRDGAVEEIVKTVRPDLFYDIERKEYRQLLPMECIKLQKIMVDKFFHTFRSISPASFGFSNLVYKAPDYYFVRGVGTDSKSVENYLDSLKRNSKSMKTTPVNEKSLNEFTAYGNLLQVKTQNEKLTVVPLNQVNNEIALLNTLSQEQKVQFKFEAPKSANQGLYQRVLVRAQSKSDFPSLHKFVESLLVSQSKAGVLQVVISPSTSGMLSTFDFVIYTEPQKKQ
;
A
#
# COMPACT_ATOMS: atom_id res chain seq x y z
N MET A 1 -25.09 57.50 22.08
CA MET A 1 -24.99 57.89 20.66
C MET A 1 -26.35 57.60 20.03
N ILE A 2 -27.11 58.64 19.73
CA ILE A 2 -28.51 58.62 19.24
C ILE A 2 -28.49 59.17 17.82
N GLN A 3 -29.07 58.48 16.83
CA GLN A 3 -29.68 59.03 15.59
C GLN A 3 -30.48 57.88 14.93
N LEU A 4 -31.62 58.02 14.25
CA LEU A 4 -32.74 58.95 14.24
C LEU A 4 -33.75 58.29 13.29
N ASN A 5 -34.96 57.96 13.76
CA ASN A 5 -36.08 57.60 12.88
C ASN A 5 -36.62 58.88 12.25
N LEU A 6 -36.77 58.90 10.93
CA LEU A 6 -37.54 59.89 10.19
C LEU A 6 -38.57 59.16 9.33
N PHE A 7 -39.84 59.32 9.72
CA PHE A 7 -41.00 58.98 8.91
C PHE A 7 -41.13 59.97 7.73
N LYS A 8 -41.51 59.47 6.55
CA LYS A 8 -42.33 60.23 5.60
C LYS A 8 -43.20 59.29 4.74
N GLU A 9 -44.43 59.75 4.56
CA GLU A 9 -45.70 59.16 4.10
C GLU A 9 -45.77 58.49 2.70
N PRO A 10 -46.90 57.80 2.38
CA PRO A 10 -47.03 56.88 1.26
C PRO A 10 -47.49 57.57 -0.04
N GLY A 11 -46.91 57.16 -1.17
CA GLY A 11 -47.31 57.53 -2.53
C GLY A 11 -47.77 56.30 -3.35
N PRO A 12 -48.53 56.50 -4.44
CA PRO A 12 -49.59 55.60 -4.86
C PRO A 12 -49.13 54.31 -5.54
N LEU A 13 -49.97 53.29 -5.41
CA LEU A 13 -49.88 51.98 -6.06
C LEU A 13 -49.85 52.14 -7.60
N VAL A 14 -48.69 51.91 -8.20
CA VAL A 14 -48.58 51.65 -9.64
C VAL A 14 -48.70 50.15 -9.87
N PRO A 15 -49.69 49.66 -10.62
CA PRO A 15 -49.76 48.25 -10.98
C PRO A 15 -48.66 47.96 -12.01
N LYS A 16 -47.56 47.32 -11.58
CA LYS A 16 -46.60 46.73 -12.51
C LYS A 16 -47.25 45.52 -13.18
N ILE A 17 -47.71 45.76 -14.40
CA ILE A 17 -48.15 44.77 -15.37
C ILE A 17 -47.09 43.67 -15.49
N SER A 18 -47.45 42.46 -15.08
CA SER A 18 -46.64 41.27 -15.22
C SER A 18 -46.61 40.85 -16.70
N ALA A 19 -45.44 40.97 -17.32
CA ALA A 19 -45.19 40.41 -18.64
C ALA A 19 -45.45 38.88 -18.63
N PRO A 20 -45.97 38.30 -19.74
CA PRO A 20 -46.26 36.88 -19.81
C PRO A 20 -44.95 36.09 -19.66
N LYS A 21 -44.87 35.24 -18.64
CA LYS A 21 -43.79 34.26 -18.49
C LYS A 21 -43.87 33.29 -19.67
N ILE A 22 -43.03 33.51 -20.68
CA ILE A 22 -42.73 32.51 -21.70
C ILE A 22 -42.14 31.30 -20.97
N LYS A 23 -42.90 30.21 -20.95
CA LYS A 23 -42.52 28.93 -20.34
C LYS A 23 -41.37 28.35 -21.15
N ARG A 24 -40.12 28.67 -20.77
CA ARG A 24 -38.92 28.15 -21.42
C ARG A 24 -38.82 26.66 -21.11
N ASN A 25 -39.14 25.84 -22.09
CA ASN A 25 -39.14 24.38 -21.99
C ASN A 25 -37.75 23.90 -21.52
N SER A 26 -37.71 23.22 -20.38
CA SER A 26 -36.49 22.93 -19.58
C SER A 26 -35.63 21.79 -20.12
N ASN A 27 -35.89 21.30 -21.32
CA ASN A 27 -35.17 20.16 -21.90
C ASN A 27 -33.73 20.48 -22.32
N LEU A 28 -33.32 21.76 -22.36
CA LEU A 28 -31.96 22.14 -22.77
C LEU A 28 -30.87 21.71 -21.77
N ARG A 29 -31.17 21.62 -20.47
CA ARG A 29 -30.20 21.14 -19.47
C ARG A 29 -29.98 19.63 -19.57
N GLY A 30 -31.05 18.87 -19.82
CA GLY A 30 -30.97 17.44 -20.06
C GLY A 30 -30.16 17.11 -21.32
N ILE A 31 -30.40 17.84 -22.42
CA ILE A 31 -29.66 17.66 -23.68
C ILE A 31 -28.17 18.01 -23.50
N ARG A 32 -27.83 19.06 -22.75
CA ARG A 32 -26.42 19.42 -22.46
C ARG A 32 -25.71 18.39 -21.58
N MET A 33 -26.40 17.80 -20.61
CA MET A 33 -25.81 16.72 -19.81
C MET A 33 -25.62 15.43 -20.62
N LEU A 34 -26.58 15.09 -21.48
CA LEU A 34 -26.47 13.94 -22.39
C LEU A 34 -25.31 14.11 -23.38
N LEU A 35 -25.15 15.32 -23.94
CA LEU A 35 -24.04 15.63 -24.84
C LEU A 35 -22.69 15.59 -24.12
N GLY A 36 -22.63 16.10 -22.88
CA GLY A 36 -21.42 16.03 -22.06
C GLY A 36 -21.02 14.59 -21.69
N LEU A 37 -21.99 13.75 -21.36
CA LEU A 37 -21.75 12.33 -21.08
C LEU A 37 -21.28 11.57 -22.32
N ALA A 38 -21.87 11.85 -23.49
CA ALA A 38 -21.47 11.24 -24.75
C ALA A 38 -20.03 11.62 -25.14
N LEU A 39 -19.64 12.90 -24.96
CA LEU A 39 -18.27 13.36 -25.18
C LEU A 39 -17.27 12.73 -24.22
N LEU A 40 -17.64 12.57 -22.95
CA LEU A 40 -16.78 11.95 -21.93
C LEU A 40 -16.57 10.45 -22.21
N LEU A 41 -17.62 9.76 -22.66
CA LEU A 41 -17.53 8.37 -23.11
C LEU A 41 -16.67 8.23 -24.37
N ALA A 42 -16.83 9.12 -25.36
CA ALA A 42 -16.01 9.12 -26.58
C ALA A 42 -14.54 9.41 -26.29
N ALA A 43 -14.24 10.38 -25.42
CA ALA A 43 -12.89 10.69 -24.98
C ALA A 43 -12.26 9.54 -24.19
N SER A 44 -13.04 8.88 -23.34
CA SER A 44 -12.59 7.68 -22.61
C SER A 44 -12.30 6.52 -23.56
N PHE A 45 -13.13 6.33 -24.59
CA PHE A 45 -12.93 5.31 -25.63
C PHE A 45 -11.63 5.57 -26.42
N LEU A 46 -11.38 6.82 -26.83
CA LEU A 46 -10.14 7.23 -27.49
C LEU A 46 -8.91 7.03 -26.58
N TYR A 47 -9.03 7.39 -25.31
CA TYR A 47 -7.96 7.19 -24.33
C TYR A 47 -7.61 5.70 -24.15
N PHE A 48 -8.62 4.84 -23.99
CA PHE A 48 -8.40 3.40 -23.87
C PHE A 48 -7.96 2.74 -25.18
N SER A 49 -8.30 3.30 -26.33
CA SER A 49 -7.80 2.83 -27.63
C SER A 49 -6.30 3.07 -27.79
N ILE A 50 -5.77 4.18 -27.24
CA ILE A 50 -4.35 4.55 -27.37
C ILE A 50 -3.51 3.96 -26.24
N TYR A 51 -3.99 4.07 -25.00
CA TYR A 51 -3.26 3.65 -23.81
C TYR A 51 -3.61 2.24 -23.35
N GLY A 52 -4.64 1.62 -23.90
CA GLY A 52 -5.10 0.30 -23.49
C GLY A 52 -5.94 0.32 -22.22
N VAL A 53 -6.72 -0.75 -22.03
CA VAL A 53 -7.62 -0.89 -20.87
C VAL A 53 -6.88 -1.56 -19.72
N PRO A 54 -6.88 -0.98 -18.50
CA PRO A 54 -6.33 -1.65 -17.31
C PRO A 54 -7.13 -2.92 -17.01
N VAL A 55 -6.47 -4.02 -16.62
CA VAL A 55 -7.12 -5.33 -16.38
C VAL A 55 -8.30 -5.28 -15.40
N MET A 56 -8.25 -4.40 -14.40
CA MET A 56 -9.34 -4.22 -13.45
C MET A 56 -10.64 -3.76 -14.12
N VAL A 57 -10.55 -3.01 -15.22
CA VAL A 57 -11.71 -2.50 -15.98
C VAL A 57 -12.11 -3.50 -17.08
N ALA A 58 -11.14 -4.22 -17.67
CA ALA A 58 -11.38 -5.23 -18.68
C ALA A 58 -12.29 -6.38 -18.18
N ASN A 59 -12.19 -6.75 -16.91
CA ASN A 59 -12.99 -7.81 -16.30
C ASN A 59 -14.51 -7.49 -16.20
N TYR A 60 -14.89 -6.22 -16.39
CA TYR A 60 -16.30 -5.78 -16.34
C TYR A 60 -16.84 -5.37 -17.72
N MET A 61 -16.05 -5.52 -18.80
CA MET A 61 -16.47 -5.16 -20.16
C MET A 61 -17.01 -6.37 -20.93
N PRO A 62 -18.08 -6.22 -21.72
CA PRO A 62 -18.54 -7.27 -22.63
C PRO A 62 -17.48 -7.64 -23.67
N ASN A 63 -17.32 -8.94 -23.94
CA ASN A 63 -16.31 -9.49 -24.87
C ASN A 63 -16.29 -8.86 -26.27
N VAL A 64 -17.42 -8.32 -26.74
CA VAL A 64 -17.53 -7.66 -28.05
C VAL A 64 -16.74 -6.34 -28.09
N MET A 65 -16.64 -5.63 -26.97
CA MET A 65 -15.90 -4.36 -26.88
C MET A 65 -14.40 -4.59 -26.70
N LEU A 66 -13.99 -5.67 -26.02
CA LEU A 66 -12.58 -6.01 -25.79
C LEU A 66 -11.78 -6.28 -27.07
N LYS A 67 -12.46 -6.61 -28.19
CA LYS A 67 -11.80 -6.78 -29.50
C LYS A 67 -11.18 -5.50 -30.07
N HIS A 68 -11.62 -4.33 -29.62
CA HIS A 68 -11.17 -3.04 -30.12
C HIS A 68 -10.14 -2.35 -29.20
N PHE A 69 -9.75 -3.01 -28.10
CA PHE A 69 -8.85 -2.45 -27.09
C PHE A 69 -7.65 -3.36 -26.83
N VAL A 70 -6.45 -2.77 -26.78
CA VAL A 70 -5.27 -3.46 -26.25
C VAL A 70 -5.40 -3.54 -24.74
N VAL A 71 -5.68 -4.73 -24.20
CA VAL A 71 -5.72 -4.91 -22.73
C VAL A 71 -4.28 -4.91 -22.22
N GLN A 72 -3.94 -3.95 -21.36
CA GLN A 72 -2.62 -3.93 -20.72
C GLN A 72 -2.53 -5.08 -19.72
N THR A 73 -1.94 -6.21 -20.09
CA THR A 73 -1.68 -7.29 -19.12
C THR A 73 -0.60 -6.85 -18.13
N PRO A 74 -0.81 -6.98 -16.81
CA PRO A 74 0.27 -6.92 -15.83
C PRO A 74 1.29 -8.04 -16.12
N PRO A 75 2.55 -7.88 -15.67
CA PRO A 75 3.59 -8.88 -15.89
C PRO A 75 3.11 -10.26 -15.43
N LYS A 76 2.96 -11.19 -16.38
CA LYS A 76 2.49 -12.54 -16.11
C LYS A 76 3.59 -13.32 -15.39
N GLN A 77 3.18 -14.00 -14.31
CA GLN A 77 3.86 -15.16 -13.74
C GLN A 77 3.81 -16.31 -14.75
N ASP A 78 4.95 -16.94 -14.97
CA ASP A 78 5.10 -18.12 -15.83
C ASP A 78 4.31 -19.31 -15.26
N VAL A 79 3.30 -19.75 -16.02
CA VAL A 79 2.70 -21.08 -15.89
C VAL A 79 3.21 -21.91 -17.05
N LYS A 80 4.09 -22.87 -16.74
CA LYS A 80 4.53 -23.90 -17.69
C LYS A 80 3.38 -24.87 -17.93
N THR A 81 2.89 -24.95 -19.16
CA THR A 81 2.29 -26.19 -19.69
C THR A 81 2.78 -26.39 -21.12
N VAL A 82 3.28 -27.60 -21.38
CA VAL A 82 3.82 -28.08 -22.65
C VAL A 82 2.66 -28.50 -23.55
N GLN A 83 2.60 -28.02 -24.79
CA GLN A 83 2.32 -28.87 -25.95
C GLN A 83 2.60 -28.15 -27.28
N ASP A 84 3.07 -28.98 -28.21
CA ASP A 84 3.70 -28.73 -29.49
C ASP A 84 2.70 -28.35 -30.61
N VAL A 85 3.23 -28.01 -31.79
CA VAL A 85 2.65 -28.06 -33.15
C VAL A 85 2.47 -26.72 -33.92
N LYS A 86 3.46 -26.51 -34.81
CA LYS A 86 3.45 -26.03 -36.23
C LYS A 86 3.10 -24.59 -36.68
N GLU A 87 4.13 -24.03 -37.36
CA GLU A 87 4.18 -23.38 -38.69
C GLU A 87 3.62 -21.96 -38.97
N VAL A 88 4.60 -21.05 -39.22
CA VAL A 88 4.79 -20.14 -40.39
C VAL A 88 3.70 -19.04 -40.59
N THR A 89 3.97 -17.72 -40.61
CA THR A 89 4.81 -16.95 -41.55
C THR A 89 5.01 -15.49 -41.06
N SER A 90 6.20 -14.95 -41.34
CA SER A 90 6.75 -13.57 -41.36
C SER A 90 5.85 -12.32 -41.18
N VAL A 91 6.28 -11.39 -40.31
CA VAL A 91 6.74 -10.01 -40.68
C VAL A 91 7.83 -9.58 -39.69
N GLU A 92 8.92 -9.04 -40.24
CA GLU A 92 10.19 -8.68 -39.62
C GLU A 92 10.09 -7.37 -38.81
N VAL A 93 10.43 -7.43 -37.52
CA VAL A 93 10.79 -6.25 -36.71
C VAL A 93 12.06 -6.61 -35.93
N THR A 94 13.08 -5.79 -36.12
CA THR A 94 14.47 -5.96 -35.69
C THR A 94 14.59 -6.33 -34.21
N THR A 95 14.96 -7.59 -33.96
CA THR A 95 15.22 -8.13 -32.62
C THR A 95 16.65 -7.81 -32.21
N ILE A 96 16.86 -6.89 -31.27
CA ILE A 96 18.11 -6.82 -30.52
C ILE A 96 18.11 -8.04 -29.59
N LYS A 97 18.88 -9.07 -29.96
CA LYS A 97 19.13 -10.25 -29.12
C LYS A 97 19.83 -9.81 -27.82
N PRO A 98 19.28 -10.08 -26.62
CA PRO A 98 20.14 -10.23 -25.45
C PRO A 98 20.92 -11.53 -25.60
N ALA A 99 22.19 -11.48 -25.25
CA ALA A 99 23.12 -12.60 -25.32
C ALA A 99 22.53 -13.88 -24.69
N VAL A 100 22.63 -14.97 -25.43
CA VAL A 100 22.55 -16.33 -24.88
C VAL A 100 23.67 -16.44 -23.84
N VAL A 101 23.34 -16.32 -22.56
CA VAL A 101 24.20 -16.79 -21.48
C VAL A 101 23.67 -18.17 -21.10
N ARG A 102 24.54 -19.14 -21.33
CA ARG A 102 24.34 -20.59 -21.17
C ARG A 102 23.71 -20.95 -19.83
N ASP A 103 22.85 -21.97 -19.89
CA ASP A 103 22.59 -22.90 -18.80
C ASP A 103 23.91 -23.28 -18.10
N GLY A 104 23.91 -23.30 -16.77
CA GLY A 104 24.79 -24.20 -16.00
C GLY A 104 26.01 -23.64 -15.25
N ALA A 105 26.14 -22.34 -14.95
CA ALA A 105 27.37 -21.84 -14.29
C ALA A 105 27.24 -21.33 -12.84
N VAL A 106 26.05 -21.32 -12.23
CA VAL A 106 25.89 -20.89 -10.82
C VAL A 106 25.52 -22.06 -9.90
N GLU A 107 24.80 -23.07 -10.39
CA GLU A 107 24.38 -24.21 -9.55
C GLU A 107 25.52 -25.21 -9.29
N GLU A 108 26.58 -25.20 -10.10
CA GLU A 108 27.74 -26.11 -9.91
C GLU A 108 28.88 -25.50 -9.09
N ILE A 109 28.96 -24.17 -8.94
CA ILE A 109 29.96 -23.50 -8.07
C ILE A 109 29.53 -23.55 -6.60
N VAL A 110 28.24 -23.78 -6.31
CA VAL A 110 27.68 -23.75 -4.94
C VAL A 110 28.00 -25.02 -4.11
N LYS A 111 28.59 -26.05 -4.72
CA LYS A 111 29.08 -27.22 -3.95
C LYS A 111 30.42 -26.99 -3.24
N THR A 112 31.09 -25.86 -3.49
CA THR A 112 32.43 -25.57 -2.94
C THR A 112 32.54 -24.14 -2.41
N VAL A 113 31.46 -23.54 -1.91
CA VAL A 113 31.54 -22.18 -1.34
C VAL A 113 31.75 -22.27 0.16
N ARG A 114 32.94 -21.84 0.59
CA ARG A 114 33.27 -21.53 1.99
C ARG A 114 32.20 -20.56 2.52
N PRO A 115 31.32 -20.97 3.46
CA PRO A 115 30.24 -20.13 3.98
C PRO A 115 30.78 -18.83 4.60
N ASP A 116 32.03 -18.85 5.05
CA ASP A 116 32.83 -17.76 5.60
C ASP A 116 32.90 -16.54 4.66
N LEU A 117 32.91 -16.74 3.33
CA LEU A 117 32.98 -15.63 2.35
C LEU A 117 31.69 -14.83 2.22
N PHE A 118 30.56 -15.31 2.73
CA PHE A 118 29.29 -14.56 2.71
C PHE A 118 29.15 -13.60 3.90
N TYR A 119 29.99 -13.67 4.93
CA TYR A 119 29.86 -12.80 6.10
C TYR A 119 30.58 -11.45 5.94
N ASP A 120 31.54 -11.37 5.01
CA ASP A 120 32.40 -10.19 4.79
C ASP A 120 31.94 -9.26 3.65
N ILE A 121 30.81 -9.57 2.99
CA ILE A 121 30.25 -8.72 1.94
C ILE A 121 29.29 -7.69 2.56
N GLU A 122 29.59 -6.39 2.42
CA GLU A 122 28.68 -5.32 2.83
C GLU A 122 27.40 -5.36 1.98
N ARG A 123 26.31 -5.85 2.55
CA ARG A 123 24.98 -5.88 1.89
C ARG A 123 24.30 -4.53 2.08
N LYS A 124 24.04 -3.82 0.98
CA LYS A 124 23.49 -2.45 1.03
C LYS A 124 21.99 -2.41 0.79
N GLU A 125 21.44 -3.36 0.04
CA GLU A 125 20.02 -3.39 -0.31
C GLU A 125 19.25 -4.45 0.47
N TYR A 126 17.99 -4.14 0.80
CA TYR A 126 17.10 -5.05 1.51
C TYR A 126 17.01 -6.45 0.89
N ARG A 127 17.05 -6.54 -0.44
CA ARG A 127 16.96 -7.80 -1.19
C ARG A 127 18.21 -8.67 -1.07
N GLN A 128 19.33 -8.07 -0.68
CA GLN A 128 20.62 -8.75 -0.52
C GLN A 128 20.80 -9.29 0.90
N LEU A 129 19.99 -8.82 1.85
CA LEU A 129 20.03 -9.22 3.26
C LEU A 129 19.67 -10.69 3.43
N LEU A 130 20.37 -11.34 4.35
CA LEU A 130 20.01 -12.67 4.83
C LEU A 130 18.67 -12.62 5.57
N PRO A 131 17.97 -13.76 5.71
CA PRO A 131 16.72 -13.87 6.46
C PRO A 131 16.73 -13.15 7.81
N MET A 132 17.73 -13.37 8.65
CA MET A 132 17.77 -12.76 9.99
C MET A 132 18.08 -11.27 9.97
N GLU A 133 18.88 -10.82 9.00
CA GLU A 133 19.12 -9.39 8.76
C GLU A 133 17.81 -8.70 8.29
N CYS A 134 17.03 -9.37 7.44
CA CYS A 134 15.70 -8.91 7.04
C CYS A 134 14.76 -8.78 8.23
N ILE A 135 14.69 -9.79 9.11
CA ILE A 135 13.83 -9.79 10.30
C ILE A 135 14.23 -8.66 11.26
N LYS A 136 15.52 -8.49 11.53
CA LYS A 136 16.03 -7.43 12.39
C LYS A 136 15.68 -6.04 11.84
N LEU A 137 15.92 -5.81 10.55
CA LEU A 137 15.56 -4.55 9.91
C LEU A 137 14.05 -4.31 9.94
N GLN A 138 13.23 -5.34 9.67
CA GLN A 138 11.77 -5.24 9.75
C GLN A 138 11.31 -4.81 11.15
N LYS A 139 11.83 -5.44 12.21
CA LYS A 139 11.49 -5.09 13.61
C LYS A 139 11.85 -3.63 13.93
N ILE A 140 13.07 -3.20 13.56
CA ILE A 140 13.54 -1.82 13.79
C ILE A 140 12.67 -0.82 13.02
N MET A 141 12.34 -1.12 11.75
CA MET A 141 11.62 -0.19 10.90
C MET A 141 10.13 -0.10 11.22
N VAL A 142 9.50 -1.21 11.65
CA VAL A 142 8.11 -1.15 12.12
C VAL A 142 8.02 -0.40 13.45
N ASP A 143 8.99 -0.57 14.36
CA ASP A 143 9.08 0.24 15.59
C ASP A 143 9.24 1.73 15.27
N LYS A 144 10.21 2.07 14.41
CA LYS A 144 10.40 3.44 13.91
C LYS A 144 9.14 4.01 13.29
N PHE A 145 8.36 3.20 12.55
CA PHE A 145 7.08 3.61 12.00
C PHE A 145 6.11 4.02 13.10
N PHE A 146 5.83 3.14 14.07
CA PHE A 146 4.90 3.48 15.16
C PHE A 146 5.40 4.68 15.97
N HIS A 147 6.69 4.76 16.27
CA HIS A 147 7.30 5.88 16.99
C HIS A 147 7.14 7.20 16.23
N THR A 148 7.43 7.21 14.92
CA THR A 148 7.33 8.40 14.06
C THR A 148 5.90 8.90 14.02
N PHE A 149 4.93 8.02 13.73
CA PHE A 149 3.54 8.42 13.64
C PHE A 149 2.96 8.79 15.01
N ARG A 150 3.44 8.23 16.11
CA ARG A 150 3.05 8.69 17.45
C ARG A 150 3.56 10.09 17.77
N SER A 151 4.83 10.37 17.47
CA SER A 151 5.51 11.59 17.91
C SER A 151 5.11 12.83 17.13
N ILE A 152 4.84 12.69 15.83
CA ILE A 152 4.50 13.83 14.97
C ILE A 152 3.00 14.11 14.88
N SER A 153 2.14 13.22 15.40
CA SER A 153 0.69 13.36 15.29
C SER A 153 0.12 14.24 16.40
N PRO A 154 -0.55 15.35 16.06
CA PRO A 154 -1.29 16.14 17.03
C PRO A 154 -2.45 15.35 17.64
N ALA A 155 -2.89 15.72 18.85
CA ALA A 155 -4.04 15.11 19.51
C ALA A 155 -5.36 15.28 18.72
N SER A 156 -5.44 16.26 17.82
CA SER A 156 -6.60 16.58 17.01
C SER A 156 -6.68 15.79 15.68
N PHE A 157 -5.86 14.76 15.50
CA PHE A 157 -5.74 14.04 14.23
C PHE A 157 -6.48 12.70 14.26
N GLY A 158 -7.21 12.43 13.19
CA GLY A 158 -7.80 11.11 12.92
C GLY A 158 -7.12 10.43 11.74
N PHE A 159 -6.76 9.16 11.90
CA PHE A 159 -6.28 8.31 10.80
C PHE A 159 -7.42 7.48 10.22
N SER A 160 -7.63 7.61 8.91
CA SER A 160 -8.55 6.73 8.15
C SER A 160 -7.83 5.49 7.61
N ASN A 161 -6.54 5.60 7.31
CA ASN A 161 -5.71 4.46 6.95
C ASN A 161 -4.25 4.78 7.26
N LEU A 162 -3.57 3.84 7.90
CA LEU A 162 -2.16 3.94 8.21
C LEU A 162 -1.51 2.59 7.90
N VAL A 163 -0.61 2.59 6.91
CA VAL A 163 -0.01 1.38 6.34
C VAL A 163 1.50 1.47 6.42
N TYR A 164 2.11 0.39 6.89
CA TYR A 164 3.54 0.12 6.79
C TYR A 164 3.78 -1.07 5.88
N LYS A 165 4.83 -1.00 5.04
CA LYS A 165 5.33 -2.15 4.29
C LYS A 165 6.85 -2.17 4.34
N ALA A 166 7.41 -3.31 4.72
CA ALA A 166 8.84 -3.49 4.80
C ALA A 166 9.53 -3.25 3.43
N PRO A 167 10.74 -2.64 3.41
CA PRO A 167 11.53 -2.27 4.59
C PRO A 167 11.11 -0.96 5.27
N ASP A 168 10.60 0.02 4.52
CA ASP A 168 10.46 1.40 5.00
C ASP A 168 9.27 2.16 4.41
N TYR A 169 8.46 1.53 3.56
CA TYR A 169 7.35 2.21 2.90
C TYR A 169 6.23 2.50 3.89
N TYR A 170 5.65 3.69 3.77
CA TYR A 170 4.40 4.03 4.45
C TYR A 170 3.39 4.65 3.51
N PHE A 171 2.12 4.49 3.87
CA PHE A 171 1.00 5.23 3.32
C PHE A 171 0.11 5.68 4.48
N VAL A 172 -0.29 6.95 4.47
CA VAL A 172 -1.18 7.52 5.47
C VAL A 172 -2.27 8.34 4.80
N ARG A 173 -3.51 8.14 5.25
CA ARG A 173 -4.65 8.99 4.97
C ARG A 173 -5.28 9.43 6.27
N GLY A 174 -5.40 10.72 6.47
CA GLY A 174 -5.92 11.28 7.71
C GLY A 174 -6.73 12.54 7.51
N VAL A 175 -7.31 13.01 8.61
CA VAL A 175 -8.04 14.26 8.70
C VAL A 175 -7.56 15.02 9.94
N GLY A 176 -7.26 16.30 9.75
CA GLY A 176 -6.97 17.24 10.83
C GLY A 176 -8.18 18.14 11.15
N THR A 177 -8.12 18.83 12.29
CA THR A 177 -9.13 19.84 12.65
C THR A 177 -8.98 21.15 11.89
N ASP A 178 -7.77 21.48 11.46
CA ASP A 178 -7.43 22.72 10.80
C ASP A 178 -6.22 22.54 9.85
N SER A 179 -6.14 23.39 8.83
CA SER A 179 -5.13 23.27 7.78
C SER A 179 -3.70 23.48 8.28
N LYS A 180 -3.49 24.34 9.29
CA LYS A 180 -2.16 24.62 9.85
C LYS A 180 -1.59 23.40 10.56
N SER A 181 -2.42 22.69 11.32
CA SER A 181 -1.99 21.43 11.95
C SER A 181 -1.65 20.37 10.89
N VAL A 182 -2.40 20.28 9.78
CA VAL A 182 -2.11 19.38 8.65
C VAL A 182 -0.78 19.71 7.99
N GLU A 183 -0.51 20.99 7.73
CA GLU A 183 0.76 21.46 7.18
C GLU A 183 1.94 21.10 8.10
N ASN A 184 1.84 21.42 9.40
CA ASN A 184 2.87 21.08 10.39
C ASN A 184 3.15 19.58 10.48
N TYR A 185 2.10 18.76 10.40
CA TYR A 185 2.22 17.31 10.37
C TYR A 185 2.95 16.83 9.12
N LEU A 186 2.56 17.32 7.94
CA LEU A 186 3.18 16.95 6.67
C LEU A 186 4.65 17.39 6.59
N ASP A 187 4.99 18.56 7.12
CA ASP A 187 6.37 19.02 7.23
C ASP A 187 7.20 18.14 8.16
N SER A 188 6.62 17.72 9.28
CA SER A 188 7.25 16.80 10.23
C SER A 188 7.45 15.41 9.61
N LEU A 189 6.48 14.93 8.85
CA LEU A 189 6.56 13.67 8.12
C LEU A 189 7.63 13.75 7.02
N LYS A 190 7.72 14.88 6.30
CA LYS A 190 8.74 15.14 5.27
C LYS A 190 10.16 15.07 5.85
N ARG A 191 10.40 15.61 7.04
CA ARG A 191 11.70 15.53 7.73
C ARG A 191 12.10 14.10 8.10
N ASN A 192 11.13 13.21 8.30
CA ASN A 192 11.36 11.80 8.66
C ASN A 192 11.35 10.85 7.45
N SER A 193 11.22 11.38 6.24
CA SER A 193 10.95 10.59 5.03
C SER A 193 11.91 10.90 3.88
N LYS A 194 12.16 9.89 3.05
CA LYS A 194 12.70 10.01 1.69
C LYS A 194 11.56 9.90 0.68
N SER A 195 11.65 10.69 -0.39
CA SER A 195 10.72 10.60 -1.53
C SER A 195 9.23 10.75 -1.16
N MET A 196 8.93 11.51 -0.10
CA MET A 196 7.54 11.74 0.33
C MET A 196 6.77 12.47 -0.76
N LYS A 197 5.57 11.98 -1.05
CA LYS A 197 4.60 12.59 -1.94
C LYS A 197 3.28 12.77 -1.19
N THR A 198 2.56 13.82 -1.56
CA THR A 198 1.17 14.06 -1.15
C THR A 198 0.29 14.00 -2.38
N THR A 199 -0.95 13.52 -2.23
CA THR A 199 -1.95 13.74 -3.29
C THR A 199 -2.49 15.16 -3.18
N PRO A 200 -2.89 15.80 -4.30
CA PRO A 200 -3.53 17.11 -4.25
C PRO A 200 -4.72 17.08 -3.29
N VAL A 201 -4.78 18.04 -2.37
CA VAL A 201 -5.93 18.23 -1.46
C VAL A 201 -7.13 18.56 -2.34
N ASN A 202 -8.21 17.79 -2.23
CA ASN A 202 -9.46 18.15 -2.89
C ASN A 202 -9.97 19.45 -2.23
N GLU A 203 -10.20 20.51 -3.00
CA GLU A 203 -10.58 21.84 -2.49
C GLU A 203 -11.81 21.81 -1.56
N LYS A 204 -12.62 20.75 -1.64
CA LYS A 204 -13.81 20.53 -0.79
C LYS A 204 -13.53 19.92 0.58
N SER A 205 -12.31 19.43 0.84
CA SER A 205 -11.91 18.80 2.09
C SER A 205 -10.59 19.42 2.58
N LEU A 206 -10.66 20.68 3.01
CA LEU A 206 -9.50 21.52 3.37
C LEU A 206 -8.56 20.93 4.43
N ASN A 207 -8.99 19.89 5.16
CA ASN A 207 -8.21 19.26 6.23
C ASN A 207 -7.98 17.75 6.04
N GLU A 208 -8.41 17.17 4.91
CA GLU A 208 -8.05 15.79 4.56
C GLU A 208 -6.70 15.77 3.84
N PHE A 209 -5.88 14.77 4.16
CA PHE A 209 -4.60 14.58 3.49
C PHE A 209 -4.35 13.10 3.19
N THR A 210 -3.57 12.88 2.14
CA THR A 210 -2.94 11.59 1.87
C THR A 210 -1.47 11.82 1.58
N ALA A 211 -0.62 11.05 2.25
CA ALA A 211 0.82 11.08 2.06
C ALA A 211 1.38 9.65 1.99
N TYR A 212 2.43 9.48 1.21
CA TYR A 212 3.15 8.21 1.08
C TYR A 212 4.61 8.45 0.75
N GLY A 213 5.46 7.51 1.13
CA GLY A 213 6.90 7.63 0.93
C GLY A 213 7.64 6.52 1.66
N ASN A 214 8.94 6.75 1.88
CA ASN A 214 9.80 5.82 2.59
C ASN A 214 10.33 6.50 3.85
N LEU A 215 10.25 5.87 5.01
CA LEU A 215 10.90 6.37 6.22
C LEU A 215 12.42 6.36 6.03
N LEU A 216 13.13 7.25 6.71
CA LEU A 216 14.59 7.22 6.74
C LEU A 216 15.06 5.86 7.31
N GLN A 217 15.74 5.04 6.50
CA GLN A 217 16.27 3.75 6.94
C GLN A 217 17.33 3.89 8.03
N VAL A 218 17.42 2.87 8.88
CA VAL A 218 18.47 2.71 9.89
C VAL A 218 19.45 1.64 9.41
N LYS A 219 20.75 1.81 9.68
CA LYS A 219 21.75 0.79 9.37
C LYS A 219 21.56 -0.42 10.29
N THR A 220 21.60 -1.62 9.72
CA THR A 220 21.62 -2.87 10.49
C THR A 220 23.01 -3.48 10.47
N GLN A 221 23.36 -4.14 11.57
CA GLN A 221 24.56 -4.96 11.66
C GLN A 221 24.29 -6.35 11.05
N ASN A 222 25.33 -6.98 10.52
CA ASN A 222 25.28 -8.33 10.01
C ASN A 222 24.85 -9.30 11.13
N GLU A 223 23.98 -10.24 10.78
CA GLU A 223 23.46 -11.24 11.71
C GLU A 223 23.82 -12.64 11.23
N LYS A 224 24.08 -13.55 12.18
CA LYS A 224 24.32 -14.95 11.84
C LYS A 224 23.04 -15.58 11.29
N LEU A 225 23.18 -16.33 10.19
CA LEU A 225 22.06 -17.07 9.62
C LEU A 225 21.55 -18.11 10.64
N THR A 226 20.33 -17.88 11.14
CA THR A 226 19.62 -18.83 12.01
C THR A 226 18.18 -18.93 11.54
N VAL A 227 17.85 -19.96 10.78
CA VAL A 227 16.47 -20.22 10.33
C VAL A 227 15.69 -20.97 11.41
N VAL A 228 14.36 -20.91 11.33
CA VAL A 228 13.46 -21.65 12.23
C VAL A 228 13.23 -23.04 11.64
N PRO A 229 13.45 -24.13 12.40
CA PRO A 229 13.02 -25.46 11.99
C PRO A 229 11.52 -25.48 11.70
N LEU A 230 11.08 -26.16 10.63
CA LEU A 230 9.68 -26.12 10.20
C LEU A 230 8.70 -26.56 11.31
N ASN A 231 9.08 -27.54 12.13
CA ASN A 231 8.30 -28.02 13.27
C ASN A 231 8.21 -27.03 14.43
N GLN A 232 9.01 -25.96 14.43
CA GLN A 232 9.02 -24.90 15.46
C GLN A 232 8.24 -23.64 15.05
N VAL A 233 7.66 -23.61 13.85
CA VAL A 233 6.86 -22.46 13.37
C VAL A 233 5.69 -22.15 14.33
N ASN A 234 4.99 -23.18 14.81
CA ASN A 234 3.88 -22.98 15.75
C ASN A 234 4.36 -22.45 17.11
N ASN A 235 5.59 -22.75 17.52
CA ASN A 235 6.18 -22.20 18.75
C ASN A 235 6.46 -20.71 18.59
N GLU A 236 6.94 -20.27 17.41
CA GLU A 236 7.10 -18.84 17.11
C GLU A 236 5.76 -18.11 17.07
N ILE A 237 4.70 -18.72 16.52
CA ILE A 237 3.35 -18.14 16.53
C ILE A 237 2.82 -18.04 17.98
N ALA A 238 3.04 -19.07 18.80
CA ALA A 238 2.67 -19.04 20.21
C ALA A 238 3.42 -17.94 20.97
N LEU A 239 4.73 -17.76 20.70
CA LEU A 239 5.53 -16.68 21.28
C LEU A 239 4.99 -15.29 20.88
N LEU A 240 4.66 -15.08 19.60
CA LEU A 240 4.02 -13.84 19.14
C LEU A 240 2.69 -13.58 19.86
N ASN A 241 1.89 -14.63 20.06
CA ASN A 241 0.62 -14.51 20.77
C ASN A 241 0.85 -14.11 22.24
N THR A 242 1.78 -14.76 22.95
CA THR A 242 2.12 -14.40 24.34
C THR A 242 2.59 -12.94 24.45
N LEU A 243 3.54 -12.52 23.60
CA LEU A 243 4.04 -11.14 23.55
C LEU A 243 2.90 -10.13 23.31
N SER A 244 1.94 -10.48 22.45
CA SER A 244 0.80 -9.61 22.17
C SER A 244 -0.14 -9.49 23.37
N GLN A 245 -0.43 -10.59 24.06
CA GLN A 245 -1.35 -10.62 25.20
C GLN A 245 -0.81 -9.85 26.40
N GLU A 246 0.49 -9.93 26.67
CA GLU A 246 1.17 -9.12 27.69
C GLU A 246 0.97 -7.62 27.49
N GLN A 247 0.84 -7.18 26.23
CA GLN A 247 0.60 -5.79 25.85
C GLN A 247 -0.87 -5.49 25.54
N LYS A 248 -1.80 -6.35 25.98
CA LYS A 248 -3.26 -6.22 25.77
C LYS A 248 -3.68 -6.20 24.30
N VAL A 249 -2.88 -6.81 23.44
CA VAL A 249 -3.20 -7.02 22.02
C VAL A 249 -3.70 -8.45 21.84
N GLN A 250 -4.91 -8.60 21.29
CA GLN A 250 -5.50 -9.93 21.04
C GLN A 250 -5.50 -10.22 19.54
N PHE A 251 -4.49 -10.96 19.09
CA PHE A 251 -4.40 -11.38 17.70
C PHE A 251 -5.27 -12.61 17.41
N LYS A 252 -6.07 -12.51 16.36
CA LYS A 252 -6.67 -13.65 15.65
C LYS A 252 -5.75 -14.02 14.49
N PHE A 253 -5.03 -15.13 14.62
CA PHE A 253 -4.14 -15.63 13.58
C PHE A 253 -4.90 -16.44 12.53
N GLU A 254 -4.57 -16.21 11.25
CA GLU A 254 -4.96 -17.07 10.14
C GLU A 254 -4.00 -18.26 10.01
N ALA A 255 -4.42 -19.28 9.26
CA ALA A 255 -3.58 -20.43 8.97
C ALA A 255 -2.28 -20.00 8.26
N PRO A 256 -1.10 -20.48 8.71
CA PRO A 256 0.18 -20.16 8.08
C PRO A 256 0.21 -20.59 6.60
N LYS A 257 0.78 -19.74 5.74
CA LYS A 257 0.94 -20.02 4.31
C LYS A 257 2.41 -20.06 3.95
N SER A 258 2.84 -21.17 3.37
CA SER A 258 4.21 -21.32 2.89
C SER A 258 4.38 -20.80 1.47
N ALA A 259 5.46 -20.05 1.26
CA ALA A 259 5.95 -19.62 -0.04
C ALA A 259 7.42 -20.04 -0.18
N ASN A 260 7.74 -20.85 -1.18
CA ASN A 260 9.11 -21.30 -1.42
C ASN A 260 9.91 -20.21 -2.13
N GLN A 261 11.09 -19.86 -1.59
CA GLN A 261 12.02 -18.92 -2.23
C GLN A 261 13.45 -19.47 -2.18
N GLY A 262 13.83 -20.25 -3.19
CA GLY A 262 15.20 -20.74 -3.36
C GLY A 262 15.68 -21.52 -2.13
N LEU A 263 16.72 -21.00 -1.47
CA LEU A 263 17.41 -21.63 -0.33
C LEU A 263 16.59 -21.65 0.97
N TYR A 264 15.52 -20.85 1.08
CA TYR A 264 14.69 -20.78 2.28
C TYR A 264 13.21 -20.84 1.92
N GLN A 265 12.41 -21.32 2.87
CA GLN A 265 10.96 -21.24 2.79
C GLN A 265 10.48 -20.08 3.67
N ARG A 266 9.52 -19.30 3.16
CA ARG A 266 8.86 -18.23 3.91
C ARG A 266 7.52 -18.73 4.39
N VAL A 267 7.32 -18.71 5.69
CA VAL A 267 6.00 -18.92 6.29
C VAL A 267 5.41 -17.57 6.60
N LEU A 268 4.28 -17.26 5.94
CA LEU A 268 3.52 -16.05 6.12
C LEU A 268 2.39 -16.31 7.12
N VAL A 269 2.30 -15.49 8.16
CA VAL A 269 1.27 -15.59 9.18
C VAL A 269 0.54 -14.26 9.26
N ARG A 270 -0.73 -14.25 8.87
CA ARG A 270 -1.57 -13.06 8.98
C ARG A 270 -2.26 -13.06 10.35
N ALA A 271 -2.30 -11.91 10.99
CA ALA A 271 -2.99 -11.72 12.26
C ALA A 271 -3.82 -10.44 12.26
N GLN A 272 -4.98 -10.48 12.90
CA GLN A 272 -5.85 -9.31 13.04
C GLN A 272 -6.10 -9.00 14.52
N SER A 273 -6.09 -7.73 14.90
CA SER A 273 -6.43 -7.30 16.26
C SER A 273 -7.32 -6.06 16.26
N LYS A 274 -8.18 -5.98 17.29
CA LYS A 274 -8.91 -4.77 17.68
C LYS A 274 -8.27 -4.19 18.95
N SER A 275 -7.23 -3.39 18.79
CA SER A 275 -6.48 -2.77 19.88
C SER A 275 -6.24 -1.29 19.60
N ASP A 276 -5.99 -0.50 20.64
CA ASP A 276 -5.58 0.89 20.49
C ASP A 276 -4.12 1.01 20.01
N PHE A 277 -3.78 2.19 19.48
CA PHE A 277 -2.46 2.46 18.93
C PHE A 277 -1.33 2.36 19.99
N PRO A 278 -1.49 2.88 21.22
CA PRO A 278 -0.49 2.69 22.27
C PRO A 278 -0.16 1.22 22.59
N SER A 279 -1.17 0.34 22.63
CA SER A 279 -1.01 -1.08 22.90
C SER A 279 -0.29 -1.80 21.75
N LEU A 280 -0.64 -1.45 20.49
CA LEU A 280 0.09 -1.94 19.33
C LEU A 280 1.56 -1.49 19.32
N HIS A 281 1.83 -0.23 19.68
CA HIS A 281 3.20 0.27 19.77
C HIS A 281 4.01 -0.50 20.82
N LYS A 282 3.44 -0.72 22.01
CA LYS A 282 4.09 -1.53 23.06
C LYS A 282 4.36 -2.97 22.64
N PHE A 283 3.44 -3.58 21.90
CA PHE A 283 3.67 -4.90 21.30
C PHE A 283 4.87 -4.87 20.35
N VAL A 284 4.97 -3.85 19.50
CA VAL A 284 6.11 -3.70 18.57
C VAL A 284 7.43 -3.46 19.30
N GLU A 285 7.44 -2.62 20.34
CA GLU A 285 8.59 -2.40 21.22
C GLU A 285 9.02 -3.73 21.88
N SER A 286 8.07 -4.53 22.35
CA SER A 286 8.32 -5.86 22.93
C SER A 286 8.84 -6.85 21.88
N LEU A 287 8.30 -6.83 20.67
CA LEU A 287 8.75 -7.68 19.56
C LEU A 287 10.20 -7.35 19.16
N LEU A 288 10.57 -6.06 19.14
CA LEU A 288 11.90 -5.58 18.80
C LEU A 288 12.98 -6.17 19.72
N VAL A 289 12.71 -6.22 21.03
CA VAL A 289 13.65 -6.75 22.03
C VAL A 289 13.51 -8.26 22.28
N SER A 290 12.47 -8.90 21.73
CA SER A 290 12.22 -10.33 21.90
C SER A 290 13.19 -11.21 21.09
N GLN A 291 13.36 -12.46 21.58
CA GLN A 291 14.08 -13.52 20.88
C GLN A 291 13.30 -14.14 19.71
N SER A 292 12.07 -13.68 19.43
CA SER A 292 11.28 -14.23 18.32
C SER A 292 12.00 -14.03 16.99
N LYS A 293 11.98 -15.04 16.14
CA LYS A 293 12.55 -15.00 14.79
C LYS A 293 11.53 -14.57 13.74
N ALA A 294 10.36 -14.10 14.17
CA ALA A 294 9.36 -13.50 13.31
C ALA A 294 9.61 -12.02 13.09
N GLY A 295 9.31 -11.55 11.88
CA GLY A 295 9.38 -10.16 11.49
C GLY A 295 8.09 -9.70 10.84
N VAL A 296 7.97 -8.40 10.60
CA VAL A 296 6.73 -7.77 10.13
C VAL A 296 6.92 -7.29 8.69
N LEU A 297 6.19 -7.88 7.75
CA LEU A 297 6.20 -7.47 6.34
C LEU A 297 5.28 -6.28 6.08
N GLN A 298 4.12 -6.28 6.74
CA GLN A 298 3.10 -5.27 6.52
C GLN A 298 2.27 -5.06 7.77
N VAL A 299 1.90 -3.81 8.01
CA VAL A 299 0.87 -3.44 8.99
C VAL A 299 -0.16 -2.58 8.28
N VAL A 300 -1.43 -2.88 8.48
CA VAL A 300 -2.55 -2.05 8.00
C VAL A 300 -3.41 -1.69 9.19
N ILE A 301 -3.61 -0.40 9.42
CA ILE A 301 -4.40 0.15 10.50
C ILE A 301 -5.53 0.97 9.91
N SER A 302 -6.76 0.66 10.30
CA SER A 302 -7.96 1.33 9.82
C SER A 302 -8.96 1.55 10.97
N PRO A 303 -9.80 2.58 10.89
CA PRO A 303 -10.87 2.79 11.86
C PRO A 303 -11.90 1.65 11.75
N SER A 304 -12.50 1.32 12.89
CA SER A 304 -13.56 0.32 13.03
C SER A 304 -14.67 0.89 13.91
N THR A 305 -15.89 0.36 13.79
CA THR A 305 -17.06 0.84 14.54
C THR A 305 -16.85 0.82 16.06
N SER A 306 -15.97 -0.05 16.56
CA SER A 306 -15.65 -0.21 17.97
C SER A 306 -14.17 0.08 18.29
N GLY A 307 -13.50 0.95 17.52
CA GLY A 307 -12.11 1.33 17.76
C GLY A 307 -11.25 1.24 16.50
N MET A 308 -10.14 0.49 16.57
CA MET A 308 -9.17 0.41 15.49
C MET A 308 -8.96 -1.05 15.09
N LEU A 309 -9.06 -1.35 13.80
CA LEU A 309 -8.73 -2.67 13.25
C LEU A 309 -7.30 -2.62 12.70
N SER A 310 -6.47 -3.54 13.18
CA SER A 310 -5.10 -3.71 12.71
C SER A 310 -4.93 -5.10 12.09
N THR A 311 -4.20 -5.15 10.98
CA THR A 311 -3.77 -6.40 10.33
C THR A 311 -2.26 -6.40 10.23
N PHE A 312 -1.63 -7.47 10.72
CA PHE A 312 -0.20 -7.71 10.63
C PHE A 312 0.05 -8.90 9.71
N ASP A 313 0.96 -8.73 8.76
CA ASP A 313 1.51 -9.85 7.99
C ASP A 313 2.91 -10.14 8.52
N PHE A 314 3.04 -11.21 9.29
CA PHE A 314 4.31 -11.70 9.82
C PHE A 314 5.00 -12.63 8.83
N VAL A 315 6.32 -12.69 8.91
CA VAL A 315 7.16 -13.64 8.17
C VAL A 315 8.09 -14.38 9.11
N ILE A 316 8.19 -15.68 8.89
CA ILE A 316 9.16 -16.57 9.51
C ILE A 316 9.91 -17.28 8.39
N TYR A 317 11.24 -17.34 8.49
CA TYR A 317 12.07 -18.06 7.52
C TYR A 317 12.43 -19.43 8.07
N THR A 318 12.16 -20.46 7.28
CA THR A 318 12.43 -21.86 7.62
C THR A 318 13.36 -22.50 6.61
N GLU A 319 13.92 -23.65 7.00
CA GLU A 319 14.58 -24.56 6.07
C GLU A 319 13.62 -24.98 4.94
N PRO A 320 14.13 -25.22 3.73
CA PRO A 320 13.29 -25.65 2.61
C PRO A 320 12.73 -27.05 2.89
N GLN A 321 11.42 -27.24 2.64
CA GLN A 321 10.84 -28.57 2.63
C GLN A 321 11.53 -29.43 1.57
N LYS A 322 12.23 -30.49 2.00
CA LYS A 322 12.63 -31.56 1.08
C LYS A 322 11.35 -32.17 0.52
N LYS A 323 11.16 -32.10 -0.80
CA LYS A 323 10.12 -32.89 -1.47
C LYS A 323 10.42 -34.36 -1.16
N GLN A 324 9.52 -35.00 -0.42
CA GLN A 324 9.45 -36.46 -0.32
C GLN A 324 8.80 -36.99 -1.60
#